data_AF-A0ABD6XR19-F1
#
_entry.id   AF-A0ABD6XR19-F1
#
_cell.length_a   1.000
_cell.length_b   1.000
_cell.length_c   1.000
_cell.angle_alpha   90.00
_cell.angle_beta   90.00
_cell.angle_gamma   90.00
#
_symmetry.space_group_name_H-M   'P 1'
#
loop_
_entity.id
_entity.type
_entity.pdbx_description
1 polymer ?
#
loop_
_entity_poly.entity_id
_entity_poly.type
_entity_poly.pdbx_seq_one_letter_code
_entity_poly.pdbx_strand_id
1 'polypeptide(L)'
;MQGMGDGVVIHVRKGDYAILETKEGYIISVLFTNAYRNSHFDVSRYFKLDISGLIQSGDFEALDELSQDIRRDYASFQRYETEKVNVTGRRLMSKLKLAMKPWDFTLYRCGNDTHVLKVIFSEGNYKVDVERFFIVTDYVLNAEDLFSTCERVSANIRISCEDFANSEISKRDFDLL
;
A
#
# COMPACT_ATOMS: atom_id res chain seq x y z
N MET A 1 -11.46 -30.80 -0.54
CA MET A 1 -10.54 -29.66 -0.46
C MET A 1 -11.26 -28.52 -1.16
N GLN A 2 -11.74 -27.52 -0.42
CA GLN A 2 -12.40 -26.35 -1.00
C GLN A 2 -11.27 -25.41 -1.44
N GLY A 3 -11.08 -25.26 -2.76
CA GLY A 3 -10.10 -24.32 -3.28
C GLY A 3 -10.41 -22.94 -2.74
N MET A 4 -9.43 -22.30 -2.10
CA MET A 4 -9.59 -20.92 -1.67
C MET A 4 -9.85 -20.08 -2.92
N GLY A 5 -10.97 -19.37 -2.89
CA GLY A 5 -11.56 -18.73 -4.06
C GLY A 5 -10.69 -17.65 -4.71
N ASP A 6 -11.24 -17.04 -5.74
CA ASP A 6 -10.62 -15.96 -6.50
C ASP A 6 -10.03 -14.85 -5.62
N GLY A 7 -8.81 -14.41 -5.96
CA GLY A 7 -8.08 -13.36 -5.27
C GLY A 7 -7.62 -12.23 -6.18
N VAL A 8 -7.54 -11.02 -5.64
CA VAL A 8 -7.02 -9.82 -6.31
C VAL A 8 -5.64 -9.51 -5.75
N VAL A 9 -4.65 -9.31 -6.61
CA VAL A 9 -3.30 -8.93 -6.16
C VAL A 9 -3.34 -7.48 -5.66
N ILE A 10 -2.95 -7.27 -4.41
CA ILE A 10 -2.90 -5.95 -3.79
C ILE A 10 -1.48 -5.47 -3.49
N HIS A 11 -0.47 -6.33 -3.45
CA HIS A 11 0.91 -5.86 -3.31
C HIS A 11 1.85 -6.86 -3.97
N VAL A 12 2.96 -6.38 -4.52
CA VAL A 12 4.00 -7.23 -5.12
C VAL A 12 5.37 -6.67 -4.79
N ARG A 13 6.18 -7.46 -4.08
CA ARG A 13 7.62 -7.30 -4.00
C ARG A 13 8.25 -8.24 -5.03
N LYS A 14 8.69 -7.68 -6.16
CA LYS A 14 9.14 -8.47 -7.32
C LYS A 14 10.28 -9.41 -6.93
N GLY A 15 10.10 -10.70 -7.21
CA GLY A 15 11.09 -11.74 -6.89
C GLY A 15 11.07 -12.20 -5.43
N ASP A 16 10.12 -11.73 -4.62
CA ASP A 16 10.06 -12.03 -3.20
C ASP A 16 8.67 -12.55 -2.80
N TYR A 17 7.65 -11.70 -2.75
CA TYR A 17 6.28 -12.11 -2.42
C TYR A 17 5.22 -11.25 -3.10
N ALA A 18 3.98 -11.75 -3.06
CA ALA A 18 2.80 -10.98 -3.44
C ALA A 18 1.71 -11.13 -2.37
N ILE A 19 0.94 -10.07 -2.14
CA ILE A 19 -0.25 -10.12 -1.28
C ILE A 19 -1.49 -10.17 -2.15
N LEU A 20 -2.37 -11.09 -1.80
CA LEU A 20 -3.66 -11.35 -2.43
C LEU A 20 -4.76 -11.08 -1.42
N GLU A 21 -5.74 -10.30 -1.82
CA GLU A 21 -6.98 -10.11 -1.08
C GLU A 21 -8.04 -11.06 -1.62
N THR A 22 -8.66 -11.82 -0.72
CA THR A 22 -9.76 -12.73 -1.02
C THR A 22 -10.97 -12.38 -0.16
N LYS A 23 -12.12 -13.01 -0.45
CA LYS A 23 -13.33 -12.85 0.38
C LYS A 23 -13.14 -13.33 1.82
N GLU A 24 -12.16 -14.21 2.08
CA GLU A 24 -11.92 -14.81 3.38
C GLU A 24 -10.73 -14.19 4.13
N GLY A 25 -10.16 -13.11 3.61
CA GLY A 25 -8.99 -12.42 4.17
C GLY A 25 -7.82 -12.38 3.20
N TYR A 26 -6.62 -12.20 3.76
CA TYR A 26 -5.40 -11.98 3.01
C TYR A 26 -4.55 -13.24 2.88
N ILE A 27 -3.87 -13.35 1.74
CA ILE A 27 -2.94 -14.43 1.44
C ILE A 27 -1.62 -13.81 1.03
N ILE A 28 -0.53 -14.25 1.65
CA ILE A 28 0.83 -13.95 1.21
C ILE A 28 1.35 -15.11 0.35
N SER A 29 1.75 -14.80 -0.87
CA SER A 29 2.39 -15.71 -1.81
C SER A 29 3.89 -15.47 -1.76
N VAL A 30 4.64 -16.34 -1.09
CA VAL A 30 6.09 -16.21 -0.92
C VAL A 30 6.82 -17.05 -1.96
N LEU A 31 7.79 -16.44 -2.65
CA LEU A 31 8.68 -17.12 -3.58
C LEU A 31 9.78 -17.84 -2.79
N PHE A 32 9.88 -19.16 -2.96
CA PHE A 32 10.98 -19.96 -2.45
C PHE A 32 11.99 -20.17 -3.59
N THR A 33 13.17 -19.58 -3.45
CA THR A 33 14.29 -19.81 -4.37
C THR A 33 14.76 -21.24 -4.21
N ASN A 34 14.79 -21.99 -5.31
CA ASN A 34 15.23 -23.38 -5.26
C ASN A 34 16.75 -23.45 -5.06
N ALA A 35 17.21 -24.29 -4.12
CA ALA A 35 18.64 -24.44 -3.79
C ALA A 35 19.44 -25.20 -4.86
N TYR A 36 18.78 -25.82 -5.85
CA TYR A 36 19.45 -26.60 -6.89
C TYR A 36 19.94 -25.73 -8.05
N ARG A 37 21.26 -25.77 -8.30
CA ARG A 37 22.01 -24.99 -9.32
C ARG A 37 21.42 -24.96 -10.75
N ASN A 38 20.54 -25.90 -11.12
CA ASN A 38 19.99 -26.04 -12.49
C ASN A 38 18.45 -26.12 -12.55
N SER A 39 17.72 -25.76 -11.49
CA SER A 39 16.26 -25.71 -11.54
C SER A 39 15.79 -24.27 -11.82
N HIS A 40 15.29 -24.03 -13.02
CA HIS A 40 14.78 -22.73 -13.48
C HIS A 40 13.40 -22.34 -12.92
N PHE A 41 12.88 -23.05 -11.92
CA PHE A 41 11.52 -22.85 -11.45
C PHE A 41 11.51 -22.45 -9.98
N ASP A 42 11.41 -21.15 -9.75
CA ASP A 42 11.00 -20.63 -8.44
C ASP A 42 9.56 -21.08 -8.16
N VAL A 43 9.31 -21.56 -6.94
CA VAL A 43 7.97 -22.03 -6.53
C VAL A 43 7.40 -21.04 -5.53
N SER A 44 6.26 -20.45 -5.88
CA SER A 44 5.48 -19.66 -4.94
C SER A 44 4.60 -20.56 -4.09
N ARG A 45 4.65 -20.36 -2.78
CA ARG A 45 3.78 -20.99 -1.80
C ARG A 45 2.85 -19.95 -1.19
N TYR A 46 1.63 -20.34 -0.87
CA TYR A 46 0.54 -19.43 -0.48
C TYR A 46 0.17 -19.68 0.97
N PHE A 47 0.08 -18.63 1.78
CA PHE A 47 -0.23 -18.73 3.20
C PHE A 47 -1.37 -17.79 3.57
N LYS A 48 -2.41 -18.33 4.21
CA LYS A 48 -3.52 -17.54 4.76
C LYS A 48 -3.14 -17.07 6.16
N LEU A 49 -2.80 -15.79 6.27
CA LEU A 49 -2.38 -15.16 7.52
C LEU A 49 -3.23 -13.93 7.79
N ASP A 50 -3.49 -13.64 9.07
CA ASP A 50 -4.06 -12.36 9.46
C ASP A 50 -2.99 -11.28 9.42
N ILE A 51 -2.82 -10.70 8.24
CA ILE A 51 -1.93 -9.56 7.98
C ILE A 51 -2.72 -8.27 7.75
N SER A 52 -4.00 -8.25 8.14
CA SER A 52 -4.89 -7.10 7.93
C SER A 52 -4.31 -5.83 8.56
N GLY A 53 -3.75 -5.93 9.76
CA GLY A 53 -3.06 -4.82 10.43
C GLY A 53 -1.83 -4.32 9.69
N LEU A 54 -1.01 -5.20 9.11
CA LEU A 54 0.17 -4.83 8.31
C LEU A 54 -0.22 -4.14 7.00
N ILE A 55 -1.29 -4.63 6.37
CA ILE A 55 -1.82 -4.03 5.13
C ILE A 55 -2.46 -2.66 5.42
N GLN A 56 -3.18 -2.50 6.52
CA GLN A 56 -3.82 -1.24 6.91
C GLN A 56 -2.84 -0.19 7.45
N SER A 57 -1.75 -0.62 8.09
CA SER A 57 -0.65 0.25 8.51
C SER A 57 0.37 0.51 7.39
N GLY A 58 0.30 -0.29 6.31
CA GLY A 58 1.26 -0.38 5.21
C GLY A 58 2.70 -0.41 5.68
N ASP A 59 2.91 -1.19 6.72
CA ASP A 59 4.22 -1.60 7.20
C ASP A 59 4.79 -2.65 6.23
N PHE A 60 5.31 -2.15 5.11
CA PHE A 60 5.92 -3.00 4.09
C PHE A 60 7.24 -3.63 4.57
N GLU A 61 7.93 -3.02 5.55
CA GLU A 61 9.12 -3.62 6.16
C GLU A 61 8.74 -4.86 6.97
N ALA A 62 7.68 -4.81 7.76
CA ALA A 62 7.18 -5.99 8.47
C ALA A 62 6.67 -7.09 7.52
N LEU A 63 6.16 -6.74 6.33
CA LEU A 63 5.81 -7.72 5.30
C LEU A 63 7.05 -8.35 4.66
N ASP A 64 8.12 -7.58 4.45
CA ASP A 64 9.41 -8.08 4.01
C ASP A 64 10.01 -9.04 5.07
N GLU A 65 9.99 -8.67 6.35
CA GLU A 65 10.43 -9.54 7.45
C GLU A 65 9.60 -10.83 7.53
N LEU A 66 8.26 -10.72 7.42
CA LEU A 66 7.37 -11.87 7.41
C LEU A 66 7.69 -12.83 6.25
N SER A 67 8.01 -12.33 5.07
CA SER A 67 8.38 -13.18 3.94
C SER A 67 9.68 -13.95 4.21
N GLN A 68 10.66 -13.30 4.86
CA GLN A 68 11.91 -13.94 5.26
C GLN A 68 11.70 -14.96 6.38
N ASP A 69 10.85 -14.66 7.35
CA ASP A 69 10.50 -15.59 8.43
C ASP A 69 9.82 -16.84 7.91
N ILE A 70 8.89 -16.71 6.97
CA ILE A 70 8.24 -17.84 6.29
C ILE A 70 9.26 -18.71 5.56
N ARG A 71 10.29 -18.12 4.95
CA ARG A 71 11.37 -18.89 4.30
C ARG A 71 12.27 -19.59 5.32
N ARG A 72 12.65 -18.88 6.38
CA ARG A 72 13.58 -19.35 7.39
C ARG A 72 13.00 -20.47 8.24
N ASP A 73 11.72 -20.34 8.61
CA ASP A 73 11.02 -21.30 9.48
C ASP A 73 9.71 -21.78 8.85
N TYR A 74 9.81 -22.30 7.63
CA TYR A 74 8.65 -22.82 6.88
C TYR A 74 7.80 -23.83 7.68
N ALA A 75 8.43 -24.65 8.53
CA ALA A 75 7.73 -25.66 9.32
C ALA A 75 6.66 -25.06 10.25
N SER A 76 6.96 -23.92 10.88
CA SER A 76 6.00 -23.20 11.74
C SER A 76 4.83 -22.59 10.96
N PHE A 77 5.03 -22.29 9.67
CA PHE A 77 4.02 -21.67 8.82
C PHE A 77 3.20 -22.67 7.99
N GLN A 78 3.61 -23.94 7.94
CA GLN A 78 2.95 -24.96 7.12
C GLN A 78 1.45 -25.12 7.43
N ARG A 79 1.04 -24.91 8.69
CA ARG A 79 -0.37 -24.97 9.09
C ARG A 79 -1.25 -23.86 8.47
N TYR A 80 -0.63 -22.80 7.97
CA TYR A 80 -1.30 -21.69 7.29
C TYR A 80 -1.21 -21.80 5.77
N GLU A 81 -0.44 -22.77 5.25
CA GLU A 81 -0.31 -22.98 3.81
C GLU A 81 -1.65 -23.36 3.21
N THR A 82 -1.93 -22.82 2.03
CA THR A 82 -3.15 -23.06 1.27
C THR A 82 -2.82 -23.41 -0.18
N GLU A 83 -3.83 -23.94 -0.87
CA GLU A 83 -3.76 -24.16 -2.30
C GLU A 83 -3.57 -22.84 -3.05
N LYS A 84 -3.02 -22.95 -4.26
CA LYS A 84 -2.81 -21.81 -5.13
C LYS A 84 -4.12 -21.08 -5.38
N VAL A 85 -4.10 -19.79 -5.08
CA VAL A 85 -5.23 -18.88 -5.31
C VAL A 85 -5.31 -18.52 -6.78
N ASN A 86 -6.52 -18.56 -7.35
CA ASN A 86 -6.75 -18.08 -8.71
C ASN A 86 -6.75 -16.55 -8.73
N VAL A 87 -5.90 -15.93 -9.55
CA VAL A 87 -5.78 -14.48 -9.63
C VAL A 87 -6.77 -13.94 -10.66
N THR A 88 -7.80 -13.21 -10.21
CA THR A 88 -8.84 -12.65 -11.08
C THR A 88 -8.61 -11.19 -11.45
N GLY A 89 -7.70 -10.52 -10.78
CA GLY A 89 -7.36 -9.14 -11.07
C GLY A 89 -6.15 -8.63 -10.31
N ARG A 90 -5.75 -7.40 -10.61
CA ARG A 90 -4.73 -6.66 -9.87
C ARG A 90 -5.29 -5.32 -9.44
N ARG A 91 -5.26 -5.05 -8.14
CA ARG A 91 -5.54 -3.77 -7.51
C ARG A 91 -4.37 -3.45 -6.60
N LEU A 92 -3.21 -3.19 -7.19
CA LEU A 92 -2.00 -2.89 -6.44
C LEU A 92 -2.31 -1.70 -5.51
N MET A 93 -2.21 -1.93 -4.20
CA MET A 93 -1.99 -0.93 -3.17
C MET A 93 -0.62 -0.31 -3.42
N SER A 94 -0.52 0.48 -4.49
CA SER A 94 0.61 1.38 -4.66
C SER A 94 0.50 2.57 -3.70
N LYS A 95 -0.60 2.67 -2.93
CA LYS A 95 -0.90 3.80 -2.05
C LYS A 95 -1.61 3.33 -0.79
N LEU A 96 -0.93 3.40 0.33
CA LEU A 96 -1.49 3.21 1.65
C LEU A 96 -2.10 4.52 2.15
N LYS A 97 -3.31 4.51 2.71
CA LYS A 97 -3.87 5.69 3.38
C LYS A 97 -3.39 5.77 4.83
N LEU A 98 -2.71 6.85 5.19
CA LEU A 98 -2.11 7.04 6.52
C LEU A 98 -2.96 7.89 7.47
N ALA A 99 -3.60 8.94 6.95
CA ALA A 99 -4.41 9.85 7.74
C ALA A 99 -5.52 10.44 6.87
N MET A 100 -6.66 10.78 7.49
CA MET A 100 -7.70 11.51 6.77
C MET A 100 -8.51 12.40 7.69
N LYS A 101 -8.90 13.55 7.16
CA LYS A 101 -9.94 14.39 7.73
C LYS A 101 -10.96 14.64 6.61
N PRO A 102 -12.18 14.09 6.71
CA PRO A 102 -13.20 14.26 5.69
C PRO A 102 -13.38 15.72 5.32
N TRP A 103 -13.55 16.00 4.03
CA TRP A 103 -13.72 17.35 3.47
C TRP A 103 -12.49 18.28 3.55
N ASP A 104 -11.41 17.84 4.20
CA ASP A 104 -10.16 18.59 4.31
C ASP A 104 -9.03 17.89 3.52
N PHE A 105 -8.62 16.69 3.95
CA PHE A 105 -7.49 16.00 3.33
C PHE A 105 -7.50 14.47 3.48
N THR A 106 -6.65 13.81 2.70
CA THR A 106 -6.26 12.41 2.88
C THR A 106 -4.79 12.24 2.55
N LEU A 107 -4.00 11.70 3.48
CA LEU A 107 -2.59 11.38 3.27
C LEU A 107 -2.44 9.96 2.76
N TYR A 108 -1.62 9.79 1.73
CA TYR A 108 -1.20 8.51 1.18
C TYR A 108 0.31 8.34 1.31
N ARG A 109 0.79 7.13 1.60
CA ARG A 109 2.16 6.67 1.36
C ARG A 109 2.17 5.82 0.10
N CYS A 110 2.91 6.24 -0.90
CA CYS A 110 3.07 5.55 -2.17
C CYS A 110 4.17 4.48 -2.09
N GLY A 111 4.19 3.56 -3.06
CA GLY A 111 5.12 2.41 -3.06
C GLY A 111 6.61 2.75 -3.18
N ASN A 112 6.94 3.99 -3.53
CA ASN A 112 8.30 4.54 -3.59
C ASN A 112 8.65 5.41 -2.35
N ASP A 113 7.96 5.19 -1.23
CA ASP A 113 8.03 5.99 0.01
C ASP A 113 7.67 7.48 -0.14
N THR A 114 7.14 7.89 -1.29
CA THR A 114 6.61 9.24 -1.49
C THR A 114 5.30 9.38 -0.73
N HIS A 115 5.16 10.46 0.02
CA HIS A 115 3.91 10.78 0.69
C HIS A 115 3.15 11.82 -0.13
N VAL A 116 1.88 11.52 -0.43
CA VAL A 116 1.00 12.42 -1.20
C VAL A 116 -0.19 12.81 -0.35
N LEU A 117 -0.37 14.11 -0.15
CA LEU A 117 -1.54 14.68 0.50
C LEU A 117 -2.55 15.07 -0.57
N LYS A 118 -3.70 14.40 -0.57
CA LYS A 118 -4.88 14.84 -1.30
C LYS A 118 -5.58 15.91 -0.48
N VAL A 119 -5.73 17.11 -1.00
CA VAL A 119 -6.39 18.24 -0.33
C VAL A 119 -7.69 18.57 -1.09
N ILE A 120 -8.76 18.81 -0.35
CA ILE A 120 -10.06 19.21 -0.89
C ILE A 120 -10.18 20.73 -0.81
N PHE A 121 -10.48 21.34 -1.95
CA PHE A 121 -10.77 22.76 -2.10
C PHE A 121 -12.25 22.92 -2.40
N SER A 122 -12.88 23.97 -1.86
CA SER A 122 -14.22 24.36 -2.30
C SER A 122 -14.09 25.58 -3.22
N GLU A 123 -14.25 25.37 -4.52
CA GLU A 123 -14.03 26.39 -5.54
C GLU A 123 -15.34 26.82 -6.22
N GLY A 124 -15.36 28.07 -6.71
CA GLY A 124 -16.45 28.63 -7.51
C GLY A 124 -17.71 29.04 -6.74
N ASN A 125 -18.63 29.71 -7.44
CA ASN A 125 -19.88 30.24 -6.86
C ASN A 125 -20.80 29.15 -6.31
N TYR A 126 -20.64 27.91 -6.79
CA TYR A 126 -21.41 26.75 -6.36
C TYR A 126 -20.70 25.88 -5.32
N LYS A 127 -19.54 26.32 -4.82
CA LYS A 127 -18.73 25.61 -3.81
C LYS A 127 -18.52 24.14 -4.18
N VAL A 128 -18.00 23.90 -5.38
CA VAL A 128 -17.72 22.55 -5.86
C VAL A 128 -16.45 22.06 -5.15
N ASP A 129 -16.50 20.84 -4.65
CA ASP A 129 -15.33 20.20 -4.06
C ASP A 129 -14.38 19.71 -5.16
N VAL A 130 -13.17 20.27 -5.17
CA VAL A 130 -12.09 19.95 -6.10
C VAL A 130 -10.98 19.25 -5.32
N GLU A 131 -10.59 18.06 -5.77
CA GLU A 131 -9.45 17.33 -5.21
C GLU A 131 -8.16 17.66 -5.95
N ARG A 132 -7.11 18.03 -5.20
CA ARG A 132 -5.75 18.27 -5.70
C ARG A 132 -4.76 17.44 -4.90
N PHE A 133 -3.63 17.08 -5.50
CA PHE A 133 -2.67 16.12 -4.93
C PHE A 133 -1.29 16.77 -4.82
N PHE A 134 -0.65 16.66 -3.66
CA PHE A 134 0.63 17.29 -3.38
C PHE A 134 1.61 16.30 -2.78
N ILE A 135 2.84 16.25 -3.29
CA ILE A 135 3.94 15.52 -2.66
C ILE A 135 4.34 16.27 -1.39
N VAL A 136 4.27 15.60 -0.24
CA VAL A 136 4.53 16.20 1.08
C VAL A 136 5.54 15.43 1.92
N THR A 137 6.31 14.52 1.30
CA THR A 137 7.27 13.63 1.97
C THR A 137 8.13 14.34 3.01
N ASP A 138 8.76 15.46 2.64
CA ASP A 138 9.66 16.21 3.53
C ASP A 138 8.95 16.84 4.74
N TYR A 139 7.65 17.11 4.63
CA TYR A 139 6.86 17.70 5.71
C TYR A 139 6.42 16.67 6.75
N VAL A 140 6.34 15.38 6.36
CA VAL A 140 5.75 14.32 7.19
C VAL A 140 6.74 13.28 7.68
N LEU A 141 7.91 13.14 7.04
CA LEU A 141 8.95 12.14 7.36
C LEU A 141 9.39 12.14 8.83
N ASN A 142 9.40 13.31 9.49
CA ASN A 142 9.85 13.47 10.88
C ASN A 142 8.77 14.10 11.77
N ALA A 143 7.50 13.95 11.40
CA ALA A 143 6.41 14.51 12.19
C ALA A 143 6.23 13.73 13.50
N GLU A 144 6.38 14.39 14.65
CA GLU A 144 6.03 13.80 15.97
C GLU A 144 4.54 13.46 16.06
N ASP A 145 3.69 14.33 15.50
CA ASP A 145 2.26 14.10 15.31
C ASP A 145 1.92 14.26 13.82
N LEU A 146 1.73 13.11 13.16
CA LEU A 146 1.42 13.03 11.75
C LEU A 146 0.09 13.71 11.40
N PHE A 147 -0.94 13.55 12.23
CA PHE A 147 -2.27 14.07 11.93
C PHE A 147 -2.30 15.59 12.02
N SER A 148 -1.80 16.15 13.12
CA SER A 148 -1.71 17.61 13.31
C SER A 148 -0.83 18.26 12.25
N THR A 149 0.24 17.59 11.83
CA THR A 149 1.09 18.07 10.73
C THR A 149 0.33 18.10 9.42
N CYS A 150 -0.44 17.06 9.09
CA CYS A 150 -1.28 17.03 7.89
C CYS A 150 -2.36 18.11 7.92
N GLU A 151 -2.99 18.37 9.07
CA GLU A 151 -3.95 19.47 9.22
C GLU A 151 -3.29 20.81 8.89
N ARG A 152 -2.13 21.10 9.48
CA ARG A 152 -1.38 22.33 9.23
C ARG A 152 -0.97 22.47 7.77
N VAL A 153 -0.41 21.43 7.17
CA VAL A 153 0.02 21.43 5.76
C VAL A 153 -1.19 21.63 4.83
N SER A 154 -2.29 20.92 5.06
CA SER A 154 -3.53 21.09 4.27
C SER A 154 -4.12 22.49 4.38
N ALA A 155 -4.04 23.12 5.55
CA ALA A 155 -4.51 24.48 5.76
C ALA A 155 -3.63 25.49 5.01
N ASN A 156 -2.31 25.33 5.11
CA ASN A 156 -1.35 26.19 4.40
C ASN A 156 -1.52 26.10 2.87
N ILE A 157 -1.68 24.88 2.34
CA ILE A 157 -1.96 24.66 0.91
C ILE A 157 -3.25 25.36 0.47
N ARG A 158 -4.31 25.34 1.29
CA ARG A 158 -5.57 26.03 0.97
C ARG A 158 -5.46 27.55 1.01
N ILE A 159 -4.61 28.10 1.88
CA ILE A 159 -4.40 29.55 2.02
C ILE A 159 -3.51 30.08 0.89
N SER A 160 -2.41 29.37 0.60
CA SER A 160 -1.36 29.81 -0.32
C SER A 160 -0.97 28.70 -1.30
N CYS A 161 -1.90 28.24 -2.12
CA CYS A 161 -1.68 27.10 -3.03
C CYS A 161 -0.51 27.31 -4.00
N GLU A 162 -0.26 28.55 -4.41
CA GLU A 162 0.81 28.91 -5.35
C GLU A 162 2.21 28.56 -4.80
N ASP A 163 2.41 28.64 -3.49
CA ASP A 163 3.67 28.28 -2.82
C ASP A 163 3.98 26.77 -2.94
N PHE A 164 2.97 25.96 -3.23
CA PHE A 164 3.04 24.50 -3.36
C PHE A 164 2.94 24.02 -4.82
N ALA A 165 2.98 24.92 -5.81
CA ALA A 165 2.82 24.56 -7.22
C ALA A 165 3.86 23.53 -7.70
N ASN A 166 5.09 23.58 -7.16
CA ASN A 166 6.16 22.65 -7.50
C ASN A 166 5.98 21.24 -6.90
N SER A 167 5.12 21.09 -5.89
CA SER A 167 4.81 19.79 -5.29
C SER A 167 3.44 19.26 -5.71
N GLU A 168 2.62 20.06 -6.39
CA GLU A 168 1.34 19.62 -6.96
C GLU A 168 1.59 18.62 -8.10
N ILE A 169 0.87 17.50 -8.08
CA ILE A 169 0.90 16.48 -9.12
C ILE A 169 -0.50 16.24 -9.68
N SER A 170 -0.58 15.82 -10.93
CA SER A 170 -1.87 15.48 -11.52
C SER A 170 -2.41 14.18 -10.89
N LYS A 171 -3.73 13.98 -10.95
CA LYS A 171 -4.36 12.70 -10.56
C LYS A 171 -3.77 11.52 -11.31
N ARG A 172 -3.42 11.70 -12.59
CA ARG A 172 -2.78 10.67 -13.40
C ARG A 172 -1.39 10.30 -12.87
N ASP A 173 -0.58 11.30 -12.53
CA ASP A 173 0.76 11.06 -11.99
C ASP A 173 0.68 10.44 -10.61
N PHE A 174 -0.26 10.90 -9.78
CA PHE A 174 -0.60 10.24 -8.52
C PHE A 174 -0.94 8.77 -8.77
N ASP A 175 -1.87 8.45 -9.67
CA ASP A 175 -2.30 7.07 -9.96
C ASP A 175 -1.14 6.17 -10.43
N LEU A 176 -0.09 6.73 -11.02
CA LEU A 176 1.12 6.02 -11.47
C LEU A 176 2.19 5.81 -10.39
N LEU A 177 2.11 6.50 -9.24
CA LEU A 177 2.91 6.25 -8.03
C LEU A 177 2.46 4.98 -7.30
#